data_AF-W0J8F2-F1
#
_entry.id   AF-W0J8F2-F1
#
_cell.length_a   1.000
_cell.length_b   1.000
_cell.length_c   1.000
_cell.angle_alpha   90.00
_cell.angle_beta   90.00
_cell.angle_gamma   90.00
#
_symmetry.space_group_name_H-M   'P 1'
#
loop_
_entity.id
_entity.type
_entity.pdbx_description
1 polymer ?
#
loop_
_entity_poly.entity_id
_entity_poly.type
_entity_poly.pdbx_seq_one_letter_code
_entity_poly.pdbx_strand_id
1 'polypeptide(L)' 'MGGVYCEDVEVAPLMSDTAADFSLAASTRGMAGVKPYAVDPEAAARLWTLSEQLTGLQAL' A
#
# COMPACT_ATOMS: atom_id res chain seq x y z
N MET A 1 -5.33 -3.88 30.44
CA MET A 1 -5.12 -4.47 29.10
C MET A 1 -6.41 -4.35 28.33
N GLY A 2 -6.58 -3.28 27.55
CA GLY A 2 -7.73 -3.07 26.68
C GLY A 2 -7.46 -3.73 25.34
N GLY A 3 -8.33 -4.66 24.92
CA GLY A 3 -8.18 -5.37 23.65
C GLY A 3 -8.26 -4.42 22.46
N VAL A 4 -7.35 -4.58 21.50
CA VAL A 4 -7.37 -3.88 20.21
C VAL A 4 -8.51 -4.49 19.40
N TYR A 5 -9.52 -3.69 19.04
CA TYR A 5 -10.58 -4.12 18.14
C TYR A 5 -10.04 -4.07 16.71
N CYS A 6 -9.74 -5.22 16.14
CA CYS A 6 -9.55 -5.38 14.70
C CYS A 6 -10.89 -5.82 14.12
N GLU A 7 -11.63 -4.86 13.57
CA GLU A 7 -12.92 -5.09 12.90
C GLU A 7 -12.79 -6.02 11.69
N ASP A 8 -11.66 -5.88 10.99
CA ASP A 8 -11.34 -6.64 9.79
C ASP A 8 -9.90 -7.15 9.93
N VAL A 9 -9.76 -8.44 10.17
CA VAL A 9 -8.47 -9.12 10.43
C VAL A 9 -8.01 -9.92 9.21
N GLU A 10 -8.78 -9.89 8.13
CA GLU A 10 -8.49 -10.63 6.91
C GLU A 10 -7.49 -9.87 6.04
N VAL A 11 -6.67 -10.62 5.29
CA VAL A 11 -5.76 -10.02 4.32
C VAL A 11 -6.59 -9.45 3.17
N ALA A 12 -6.48 -8.14 2.94
CA ALA A 12 -7.18 -7.47 1.86
C ALA A 12 -6.81 -8.07 0.49
N PRO A 13 -7.79 -8.39 -0.38
CA PRO A 13 -7.52 -9.00 -1.68
C PRO A 13 -6.85 -8.00 -2.63
N LEU A 14 -6.18 -8.51 -3.66
CA LEU A 14 -5.72 -7.66 -4.77
C LEU A 14 -6.92 -7.17 -5.59
N MET A 15 -6.89 -5.89 -5.93
CA MET A 15 -7.86 -5.31 -6.84
C MET A 15 -7.61 -5.75 -8.29
N SER A 16 -8.68 -5.89 -9.08
CA SER A 16 -8.56 -6.01 -10.54
C SER A 16 -8.00 -4.73 -11.14
N ASP A 17 -7.24 -4.88 -12.23
CA ASP A 17 -6.52 -3.80 -12.93
C ASP A 17 -7.44 -2.86 -13.74
N THR A 18 -8.66 -2.62 -13.26
CA THR A 18 -9.58 -1.65 -13.85
C THR A 18 -8.99 -0.26 -13.65
N ALA A 19 -8.73 0.42 -14.77
CA ALA A 19 -8.16 1.76 -14.89
C ALA A 19 -8.29 2.56 -13.60
N ALA A 20 -7.18 2.70 -12.88
CA ALA A 20 -7.16 3.36 -11.59
C ALA A 20 -7.57 4.82 -11.77
N ASP A 21 -8.81 5.12 -11.45
CA ASP A 21 -9.22 6.50 -11.20
C ASP A 21 -8.49 6.94 -9.92
N PHE A 22 -7.52 7.85 -10.10
CA PHE A 22 -6.75 8.45 -8.99
C PHE A 22 -7.48 9.66 -8.37
N SER A 23 -8.72 9.91 -8.79
CA SER A 23 -9.57 10.91 -8.16
C SER A 23 -9.83 10.58 -6.69
N LEU A 24 -9.85 11.62 -5.85
CA LEU A 24 -10.30 11.53 -4.46
C LEU A 24 -11.69 10.88 -4.34
N ALA A 25 -12.54 11.07 -5.35
CA ALA A 25 -13.88 10.48 -5.41
C ALA A 25 -13.87 8.97 -5.70
N ALA A 26 -12.81 8.43 -6.29
CA ALA A 26 -12.61 6.98 -6.45
C ALA A 26 -11.98 6.37 -5.19
N SER A 27 -11.05 7.08 -4.54
CA SER A 27 -10.43 6.65 -3.28
C SER A 27 -11.40 6.56 -2.11
N THR A 28 -12.49 7.33 -2.14
CA THR A 28 -13.52 7.34 -1.08
C THR A 28 -14.69 6.40 -1.36
N ARG A 29 -14.86 5.91 -2.60
CA ARG A 29 -15.95 5.00 -2.99
C ARG A 29 -15.47 3.55 -3.05
N GLY A 30 -15.30 2.95 -1.87
CA GLY A 30 -15.32 1.49 -1.75
C GLY A 30 -14.24 0.74 -2.51
N MET A 31 -13.09 1.35 -2.72
CA MET A 31 -11.91 0.68 -3.26
C MET A 31 -11.32 -0.24 -2.17
N ALA A 32 -12.01 -1.34 -1.89
CA ALA A 32 -11.57 -2.37 -0.96
C ALA A 32 -10.53 -3.26 -1.66
N GLY A 33 -9.35 -3.38 -1.06
CA GLY A 33 -8.26 -4.20 -1.58
C GLY A 33 -6.97 -3.44 -1.85
N VAL A 34 -5.92 -4.21 -2.15
CA VAL A 34 -4.57 -3.71 -2.42
C VAL A 34 -4.41 -3.49 -3.93
N LYS A 35 -3.85 -2.34 -4.32
CA LYS A 35 -3.52 -2.07 -5.73
C LYS A 35 -2.41 -3.02 -6.21
N PRO A 36 -2.49 -3.59 -7.43
CA PRO A 36 -1.48 -4.53 -7.93
C PRO A 36 -0.04 -4.00 -7.86
N TYR A 37 0.17 -2.71 -8.17
CA TYR A 37 1.50 -2.09 -8.11
C TYR A 37 2.08 -2.02 -6.68
N ALA A 38 1.23 -2.07 -5.65
CA ALA A 38 1.66 -1.90 -4.26
C ALA A 38 2.37 -3.15 -3.71
N VAL A 39 2.22 -4.30 -4.37
CA VAL A 39 2.89 -5.57 -4.00
C VAL A 39 4.06 -5.91 -4.93
N ASP A 40 4.47 -4.99 -5.80
CA ASP A 40 5.62 -5.18 -6.69
C ASP A 40 6.95 -5.12 -5.91
N PRO A 41 7.71 -6.21 -5.84
CA PRO A 41 8.95 -6.26 -5.08
C PRO A 41 10.07 -5.41 -5.70
N GLU A 42 10.11 -5.25 -7.03
CA GLU A 42 11.13 -4.46 -7.71
C GLU A 42 10.89 -2.97 -7.45
N ALA A 43 9.63 -2.53 -7.56
CA ALA A 43 9.25 -1.17 -7.21
C ALA A 43 9.55 -0.85 -5.74
N ALA A 44 9.28 -1.79 -4.82
CA ALA A 44 9.58 -1.65 -3.41
C ALA A 44 11.09 -1.49 -3.14
N ALA A 45 11.93 -2.33 -3.76
CA ALA A 45 13.38 -2.25 -3.61
C ALA A 45 13.93 -0.91 -4.14
N ARG A 46 13.45 -0.46 -5.32
CA ARG A 46 13.83 0.82 -5.90
C ARG A 46 13.44 2.00 -5.00
N LEU A 47 12.22 1.97 -4.45
CA LEU A 47 11.75 3.01 -3.53
C LEU A 47 12.59 3.03 -2.25
N TRP A 48 12.93 1.88 -1.70
CA TRP A 48 13.79 1.77 -0.52
C TRP A 48 15.14 2.46 -0.72
N THR A 49 15.86 2.10 -1.79
CA THR A 49 17.15 2.72 -2.12
C THR A 49 17.03 4.23 -2.31
N LEU A 50 15.97 4.70 -2.96
CA LEU A 50 15.72 6.14 -3.11
C LEU A 50 15.48 6.81 -1.75
N SER A 51 14.70 6.20 -0.86
CA SER A 51 14.45 6.72 0.48
C SER A 51 15.72 6.83 1.30
N GLU A 52 16.62 5.86 1.24
CA GLU A 52 17.93 5.92 1.89
C GLU A 52 18.76 7.10 1.36
N GLN A 53 18.80 7.29 0.04
CA GLN A 53 19.52 8.42 -0.58
C GLN A 53 18.94 9.78 -0.17
N LEU A 54 17.62 9.89 -0.11
CA LEU A 54 16.94 11.14 0.23
C LEU A 54 17.04 11.49 1.72
N THR A 55 17.08 10.49 2.59
CA THR A 55 17.10 10.68 4.05
C THR A 55 18.50 10.61 4.65
N GLY A 56 19.48 10.04 3.94
CA GLY A 56 20.82 9.75 4.46
C GLY A 56 20.85 8.65 5.51
N LEU A 57 19.74 7.92 5.68
CA LEU A 57 19.63 6.77 6.59
C LEU A 57 19.84 5.48 5.81
N GLN A 58 20.43 4.47 6.44
CA GLN A 58 20.56 3.14 5.88
C GLN A 58 19.81 2.12 6.74
N ALA A 59 19.23 1.12 6.10
CA ALA A 59 18.76 -0.07 6.79
C ALA A 59 19.94 -0.76 7.51
N LEU A 60 19.74 -1.18 8.75
CA LEU A 60 20.71 -1.95 9.53
C LEU A 60 20.83 -3.40 9.03
#